data_AF-A0A1Y9HE64-F1
#
_entry.id   AF-A0A1Y9HE64-F1
#
_cell.length_a   1.000
_cell.length_b   1.000
_cell.length_c   1.000
_cell.angle_alpha   90.00
_cell.angle_beta   90.00
_cell.angle_gamma   90.00
#
_symmetry.space_group_name_H-M   'P 1'
#
loop_
_entity.id
_entity.type
_entity.pdbx_description
1 polymer ?
#
loop_
_entity_poly.entity_id
_entity_poly.type
_entity_poly.pdbx_seq_one_letter_code
_entity_poly.pdbx_strand_id
1 'polypeptide(L)'
;MTVERIDTFYDLDSIYSTIERMLLLIRQLSGVSRLGENGRSLSFELQWINAIDERKYQIEELRGSVQYLFAQFRKIYLVNKDLYAQLNKRGGRVFELDKQIEAQGDSKCLYFLTDAIKYEPALLAMQRVLDRTMREIRIFRNQRNQHKLELCIGHIRCENYDKVYDEYCSFENGLQQLPLIIEAVFEQDMKNLLKVLLFLTGYRKLNKANSSETFVAGCEYLLHQIQQSSDLFEHPLSLLLYGFVVDSLQEPPELSIASRMKDVFRERLECVRSQLIDCIQRTVRLIQTKPQATIALAKLFHHIAEEILIELLKRAYEGDVRYLQNILQFVAHLSCIDHDIISYRVLYAQMEHYEHLFQPEIFLLAYCIKQTMQETGFATASLRGDLERLKASLPAVVVTILWNTVTISRHESRILLKFSAIGRDVGFSRYIADKNRIEFDPLEEGNCFRIRACAINGFLGESGTGLPIIASKSESLSNAKFRWKLIPVVGCEFFRVQNYASGAVLYSQIPCEESQYDFYNSQEILHLTGSERSLTAQNSYWKIVEYSRRSRTGSGGSGEGECRIL
;
A
#
# COMPACT_ATOMS: atom_id res chain seq x y z
N MET A 1 10.09 -29.70 22.05
CA MET A 1 9.36 -29.44 23.31
C MET A 1 8.62 -28.12 23.16
N THR A 2 7.43 -28.19 22.59
CA THR A 2 6.52 -27.06 22.45
C THR A 2 5.76 -26.92 23.75
N VAL A 3 6.05 -25.86 24.50
CA VAL A 3 5.21 -25.44 25.62
C VAL A 3 3.94 -24.89 25.00
N GLU A 4 2.94 -25.75 24.82
CA GLU A 4 1.55 -25.31 24.69
C GLU A 4 1.27 -24.48 25.94
N ARG A 5 1.23 -23.15 25.80
CA ARG A 5 0.60 -22.30 26.79
C ARG A 5 -0.88 -22.65 26.75
N ILE A 6 -1.25 -23.63 27.57
CA ILE A 6 -2.60 -23.94 27.98
C ILE A 6 -3.14 -22.68 28.65
N ASP A 7 -3.74 -21.79 27.86
CA ASP A 7 -4.34 -20.55 28.32
C ASP A 7 -5.73 -20.80 28.94
N THR A 8 -5.84 -21.92 29.63
CA THR A 8 -7.01 -22.37 30.40
C THR A 8 -6.55 -22.66 31.82
N PHE A 9 -6.34 -21.62 32.64
CA PHE A 9 -6.21 -21.84 34.08
C PHE A 9 -7.42 -22.60 34.64
N TYR A 10 -8.60 -22.47 33.99
CA TYR A 10 -9.81 -23.26 34.23
C TYR A 10 -10.50 -23.59 32.90
N ASP A 11 -10.80 -24.87 32.67
CA ASP A 11 -11.57 -25.33 31.51
C ASP A 11 -13.06 -25.04 31.73
N LEU A 12 -13.47 -23.81 31.40
CA LEU A 12 -14.86 -23.38 31.52
C LEU A 12 -15.79 -24.19 30.61
N ASP A 13 -15.31 -24.85 29.56
CA ASP A 13 -16.11 -25.70 28.66
C ASP A 13 -16.40 -27.05 29.30
N SER A 14 -15.40 -27.65 29.94
CA SER A 14 -15.60 -28.85 30.75
C SER A 14 -16.49 -28.58 31.95
N ILE A 15 -16.36 -27.42 32.61
CA ILE A 15 -17.26 -27.02 33.70
C ILE A 15 -18.68 -26.87 33.16
N TYR A 16 -18.86 -26.16 32.05
CA TYR A 16 -20.16 -25.89 31.45
C TYR A 16 -20.86 -27.17 30.96
N SER A 17 -20.16 -28.05 30.24
CA SER A 17 -20.69 -29.35 29.78
C SER A 17 -21.00 -30.30 30.95
N THR A 18 -20.19 -30.26 32.01
CA THR A 18 -20.46 -31.01 33.26
C THR A 18 -21.74 -30.50 33.92
N ILE A 19 -21.96 -29.19 33.98
CA ILE A 19 -23.21 -28.62 34.51
C ILE A 19 -24.41 -29.03 33.64
N GLU A 20 -24.31 -29.01 32.32
CA GLU A 20 -25.38 -29.48 31.43
C GLU A 20 -25.72 -30.96 31.66
N ARG A 21 -24.69 -31.81 31.81
CA ARG A 21 -24.85 -33.23 32.13
C ARG A 21 -25.51 -33.43 33.50
N MET A 22 -25.11 -32.65 34.50
CA MET A 22 -25.75 -32.67 35.82
C MET A 22 -27.21 -32.22 35.78
N LEU A 23 -27.56 -31.21 34.97
CA LEU A 23 -28.94 -30.77 34.80
C LEU A 23 -29.80 -31.84 34.13
N LEU A 24 -29.26 -32.60 33.18
CA LEU A 24 -29.92 -33.76 32.59
C LEU A 24 -30.13 -34.88 33.61
N LEU A 25 -29.10 -35.23 34.38
CA LEU A 25 -29.19 -36.23 35.46
C LEU A 25 -30.20 -35.82 36.53
N ILE A 26 -30.21 -34.54 36.94
CA ILE A 26 -31.19 -34.01 37.91
C ILE A 26 -32.61 -34.08 37.34
N ARG A 27 -32.83 -33.79 36.05
CA ARG A 27 -34.14 -33.96 35.40
C ARG A 27 -34.58 -35.42 35.32
N GLN A 28 -33.66 -36.34 35.09
CA GLN A 28 -33.93 -37.79 35.08
C GLN A 28 -34.24 -38.34 36.48
N LEU A 29 -33.58 -37.81 37.52
CA LEU A 29 -33.77 -38.20 38.92
C LEU A 29 -34.99 -37.54 39.58
N SER A 30 -35.32 -36.29 39.20
CA SER A 30 -36.53 -35.56 39.66
C SER A 30 -37.78 -35.95 38.87
N GLY A 31 -37.60 -36.41 37.63
CA GLY A 31 -38.65 -37.03 36.84
C GLY A 31 -39.01 -38.38 37.43
N VAL A 32 -40.10 -38.42 38.20
CA VAL A 32 -40.84 -39.66 38.49
C VAL A 32 -41.19 -40.31 37.15
N SER A 33 -40.33 -41.19 36.67
CA SER A 33 -40.60 -42.09 35.55
C SER A 33 -41.73 -43.01 35.98
N ARG A 34 -42.94 -42.58 35.62
CA ARG A 34 -44.11 -43.35 35.19
C ARG A 34 -43.93 -44.87 35.32
N LEU A 35 -44.10 -45.36 36.55
CA LEU A 35 -44.51 -46.74 36.78
C LEU A 35 -45.96 -46.85 36.32
N GLY A 36 -46.17 -47.12 35.04
CA GLY A 36 -47.49 -47.45 34.52
C GLY A 36 -47.77 -46.87 33.14
N GLU A 37 -47.06 -47.31 32.11
CA GLU A 37 -47.51 -47.21 30.72
C GLU A 37 -46.57 -48.07 29.86
N ASN A 38 -46.78 -49.39 29.91
CA ASN A 38 -46.61 -50.35 28.80
C ASN A 38 -46.56 -51.79 29.35
N GLY A 39 -47.70 -52.48 29.24
CA GLY A 39 -47.88 -53.86 29.68
C GLY A 39 -47.16 -54.87 28.81
N ARG A 40 -45.87 -55.10 29.06
CA ARG A 40 -45.19 -56.35 28.71
C ARG A 40 -44.34 -56.84 29.87
N SER A 41 -44.64 -58.07 30.28
CA SER A 41 -44.16 -58.77 31.47
C SER A 41 -42.67 -59.11 31.40
N LEU A 42 -41.84 -58.26 31.99
CA LEU A 42 -40.69 -58.73 32.80
C LEU A 42 -41.16 -58.75 34.26
N SER A 43 -40.64 -59.66 35.08
CA SER A 43 -41.05 -59.72 36.49
C SER A 43 -40.83 -58.35 37.16
N PHE A 44 -41.82 -57.91 37.93
CA PHE A 44 -41.81 -56.63 38.62
C PHE A 44 -40.50 -56.40 39.39
N GLU A 45 -39.93 -57.46 39.95
CA GLU A 45 -38.65 -57.48 40.66
C GLU A 45 -37.44 -57.15 39.77
N LEU A 46 -37.38 -57.66 38.53
CA LEU A 46 -36.30 -57.36 37.58
C LEU A 46 -36.38 -55.94 37.02
N GLN A 47 -37.59 -55.42 36.78
CA GLN A 47 -37.79 -54.01 36.43
C GLN A 47 -37.44 -53.08 37.59
N TRP A 48 -37.72 -53.49 38.83
CA TRP A 48 -37.33 -52.76 40.04
C TRP A 48 -35.82 -52.76 40.25
N ILE A 49 -35.16 -53.92 40.16
CA ILE A 49 -33.71 -54.04 40.36
C ILE A 49 -32.94 -53.27 39.28
N ASN A 50 -33.32 -53.39 38.01
CA ASN A 50 -32.69 -52.63 36.93
C ASN A 50 -32.89 -51.11 37.08
N ALA A 51 -34.08 -50.67 37.52
CA ALA A 51 -34.34 -49.25 37.80
C ALA A 51 -33.58 -48.74 39.04
N ILE A 52 -33.32 -49.61 40.03
CA ILE A 52 -32.50 -49.29 41.21
C ILE A 52 -31.03 -49.17 40.81
N ASP A 53 -30.49 -50.10 40.03
CA ASP A 53 -29.11 -50.08 39.57
C ASP A 53 -28.83 -48.89 38.64
N GLU A 54 -29.76 -48.58 37.73
CA GLU A 54 -29.66 -47.41 36.84
C GLU A 54 -29.72 -46.08 37.62
N ARG A 55 -30.60 -45.96 38.62
CA ARG A 55 -30.65 -44.77 39.50
C ARG A 55 -29.44 -44.66 40.40
N LYS A 56 -28.90 -45.78 40.91
CA LYS A 56 -27.67 -45.80 41.70
C LYS A 56 -26.49 -45.30 40.87
N TYR A 57 -26.38 -45.76 39.63
CA TYR A 57 -25.38 -45.28 38.68
C TYR A 57 -25.51 -43.77 38.41
N GLN A 58 -26.74 -43.27 38.16
CA GLN A 58 -27.01 -41.84 37.94
C GLN A 58 -26.65 -40.98 39.18
N ILE A 59 -26.87 -41.49 40.40
CA ILE A 59 -26.50 -40.81 41.65
C ILE A 59 -24.98 -40.80 41.84
N GLU A 60 -24.29 -41.91 41.57
CA GLU A 60 -22.82 -41.99 41.62
C GLU A 60 -22.18 -41.05 40.58
N GLU A 61 -22.74 -40.97 39.38
CA GLU A 61 -22.30 -40.06 38.32
C GLU A 61 -22.54 -38.58 38.69
N LEU A 62 -23.69 -38.27 39.31
CA LEU A 62 -23.98 -36.94 39.84
C LEU A 62 -22.99 -36.57 40.95
N ARG A 63 -22.67 -37.51 41.85
CA ARG A 63 -21.68 -37.31 42.93
C ARG A 63 -20.28 -37.05 42.37
N GLY A 64 -19.84 -37.82 41.38
CA GLY A 64 -18.58 -37.60 40.68
C GLY A 64 -18.52 -36.21 40.00
N SER A 65 -19.63 -35.78 39.41
CA SER A 65 -19.75 -34.47 38.76
C SER A 65 -19.71 -33.31 39.78
N VAL A 66 -20.33 -33.46 40.96
CA VAL A 66 -20.24 -32.49 42.06
C VAL A 66 -18.80 -32.35 42.56
N GLN A 67 -18.11 -33.48 42.78
CA GLN A 67 -16.71 -33.49 43.23
C GLN A 67 -15.78 -32.84 42.19
N TYR A 68 -16.02 -33.09 40.90
CA TYR A 68 -15.32 -32.42 39.81
C TYR A 68 -15.51 -30.90 39.85
N LEU A 69 -16.77 -30.43 39.90
CA LEU A 69 -17.06 -29.00 40.00
C LEU A 69 -16.43 -28.37 41.25
N PHE A 70 -16.41 -29.08 42.38
CA PHE A 70 -15.76 -28.63 43.61
C PHE A 70 -14.25 -28.41 43.40
N ALA A 71 -13.57 -29.37 42.78
CA ALA A 71 -12.16 -29.25 42.46
C ALA A 71 -11.88 -28.06 41.52
N GLN A 72 -12.75 -27.83 40.53
CA GLN A 72 -12.61 -26.72 39.59
C GLN A 72 -12.89 -25.35 40.24
N PHE A 73 -13.94 -25.21 41.07
CA PHE A 73 -14.19 -23.95 41.79
C PHE A 73 -13.09 -23.62 42.79
N ARG A 74 -12.49 -24.63 43.43
CA ARG A 74 -11.33 -24.43 44.30
C ARG A 74 -10.11 -23.94 43.53
N LYS A 75 -9.88 -24.47 42.31
CA LYS A 75 -8.86 -23.93 41.41
C LYS A 75 -9.19 -22.48 41.04
N ILE A 76 -10.45 -22.17 40.68
CA ILE A 76 -10.92 -20.80 40.33
C ILE A 76 -10.64 -19.81 41.46
N TYR A 77 -10.96 -20.19 42.71
CA TYR A 77 -10.67 -19.37 43.88
C TYR A 77 -9.20 -18.96 44.02
N LEU A 78 -8.30 -19.89 43.71
CA LEU A 78 -6.86 -19.71 43.94
C LEU A 78 -6.21 -18.74 42.95
N VAL A 79 -6.75 -18.54 41.74
CA VAL A 79 -6.15 -17.62 40.75
C VAL A 79 -7.06 -16.47 40.32
N ASN A 80 -8.39 -16.56 40.47
CA ASN A 80 -9.30 -15.44 40.24
C ASN A 80 -10.40 -15.34 41.31
N LYS A 81 -10.09 -14.58 42.38
CA LYS A 81 -10.99 -14.38 43.52
C LYS A 81 -12.30 -13.67 43.16
N ASP A 82 -12.30 -12.81 42.14
CA ASP A 82 -13.49 -12.07 41.72
C ASP A 82 -14.45 -12.97 40.94
N LEU A 83 -13.94 -13.77 40.00
CA LEU A 83 -14.71 -14.80 39.30
C LEU A 83 -15.26 -15.83 40.31
N TYR A 84 -14.43 -16.26 41.27
CA TYR A 84 -14.91 -17.11 42.36
C TYR A 84 -15.97 -16.41 43.21
N ALA A 85 -15.82 -15.13 43.56
CA ALA A 85 -16.83 -14.41 44.34
C ALA A 85 -18.16 -14.27 43.59
N GLN A 86 -18.13 -14.11 42.26
CA GLN A 86 -19.33 -14.12 41.42
C GLN A 86 -19.99 -15.51 41.40
N LEU A 87 -19.22 -16.58 41.25
CA LEU A 87 -19.70 -17.97 41.26
C LEU A 87 -20.13 -18.45 42.66
N ASN A 88 -19.44 -18.01 43.71
CA ASN A 88 -19.58 -18.46 45.10
C ASN A 88 -20.52 -17.59 45.95
N LYS A 89 -20.86 -16.35 45.51
CA LYS A 89 -21.81 -15.47 46.22
C LYS A 89 -23.11 -16.20 46.61
N ARG A 90 -23.46 -17.30 45.91
CA ARG A 90 -24.61 -18.17 46.22
C ARG A 90 -24.38 -19.68 46.01
N GLY A 91 -23.17 -20.09 45.64
CA GLY A 91 -22.76 -21.50 45.49
C GLY A 91 -22.75 -22.31 46.79
N GLY A 92 -22.78 -21.61 47.95
CA GLY A 92 -22.89 -22.15 49.32
C GLY A 92 -23.79 -23.37 49.49
N ARG A 93 -24.91 -23.47 48.75
CA ARG A 93 -25.87 -24.58 48.85
C ARG A 93 -25.44 -25.86 48.16
N VAL A 94 -24.57 -25.79 47.15
CA VAL A 94 -23.95 -26.99 46.54
C VAL A 94 -22.96 -27.61 47.53
N PHE A 95 -22.32 -26.79 48.38
CA PHE A 95 -21.44 -27.25 49.47
C PHE A 95 -22.21 -27.88 50.65
N GLU A 96 -23.47 -27.49 50.90
CA GLU A 96 -24.33 -28.14 51.90
C GLU A 96 -24.77 -29.55 51.46
N LEU A 97 -24.86 -29.81 50.16
CA LEU A 97 -25.31 -31.07 49.57
C LEU A 97 -24.28 -32.20 49.71
N ASP A 98 -23.00 -31.94 49.46
CA ASP A 98 -21.93 -32.93 49.68
C ASP A 98 -21.88 -33.35 51.17
N LYS A 99 -22.08 -32.37 52.05
CA LYS A 99 -22.20 -32.58 53.50
C LYS A 99 -23.45 -33.38 53.89
N GLN A 100 -24.57 -33.20 53.18
CA GLN A 100 -25.79 -33.99 53.38
C GLN A 100 -25.67 -35.43 52.83
N ILE A 101 -24.94 -35.61 51.73
CA ILE A 101 -24.66 -36.91 51.10
C ILE A 101 -23.68 -37.71 51.98
N GLU A 102 -22.61 -37.09 52.49
CA GLU A 102 -21.66 -37.74 53.40
C GLU A 102 -22.25 -38.05 54.77
N ALA A 103 -23.12 -37.19 55.31
CA ALA A 103 -23.70 -37.37 56.64
C ALA A 103 -24.65 -38.58 56.74
N GLN A 104 -25.07 -39.19 55.63
CA GLN A 104 -26.07 -40.28 55.65
C GLN A 104 -25.50 -41.70 55.44
N GLY A 105 -24.24 -41.85 55.02
CA GLY A 105 -23.54 -43.14 54.94
C GLY A 105 -24.10 -44.13 53.90
N ASP A 106 -23.23 -45.03 53.39
CA ASP A 106 -23.53 -45.98 52.30
C ASP A 106 -24.58 -47.07 52.63
N SER A 107 -25.16 -47.11 53.83
CA SER A 107 -25.95 -48.27 54.32
C SER A 107 -27.47 -48.14 54.26
N LYS A 108 -28.03 -47.14 53.57
CA LYS A 108 -29.49 -47.02 53.33
C LYS A 108 -29.92 -46.91 51.87
N CYS A 109 -29.11 -47.40 50.92
CA CYS A 109 -29.47 -47.47 49.50
C CYS A 109 -30.74 -48.30 49.18
N LEU A 110 -31.17 -49.21 50.07
CA LEU A 110 -32.38 -50.03 49.89
C LEU A 110 -33.71 -49.34 50.28
N TYR A 111 -33.68 -48.13 50.86
CA TYR A 111 -34.86 -47.31 51.20
C TYR A 111 -35.04 -46.08 50.29
N PHE A 112 -34.32 -46.00 49.16
CA PHE A 112 -34.31 -44.83 48.27
C PHE A 112 -35.60 -44.62 47.45
N LEU A 113 -36.47 -45.62 47.33
CA LEU A 113 -37.68 -45.53 46.50
C LEU A 113 -38.87 -44.84 47.18
N THR A 114 -38.90 -44.74 48.51
CA THR A 114 -39.98 -44.04 49.23
C THR A 114 -39.66 -42.58 49.58
N ASP A 115 -38.39 -42.18 49.55
CA ASP A 115 -37.94 -40.83 49.97
C ASP A 115 -37.46 -39.93 48.80
N ALA A 116 -37.66 -40.31 47.53
CA ALA A 116 -37.38 -39.42 46.39
C ALA A 116 -38.08 -38.05 46.52
N ILE A 117 -39.25 -38.01 47.17
CA ILE A 117 -40.01 -36.80 47.52
C ILE A 117 -39.27 -35.92 48.56
N LYS A 118 -38.46 -36.50 49.46
CA LYS A 118 -37.67 -35.71 50.43
C LYS A 118 -36.49 -34.99 49.81
N TYR A 119 -35.91 -35.53 48.74
CA TYR A 119 -34.74 -34.95 48.07
C TYR A 119 -35.09 -34.10 46.85
N GLU A 120 -36.32 -34.19 46.35
CA GLU A 120 -36.84 -33.33 45.27
C GLU A 120 -36.62 -31.82 45.56
N PRO A 121 -36.86 -31.28 46.78
CA PRO A 121 -36.53 -29.90 47.10
C PRO A 121 -35.04 -29.58 46.98
N ALA A 122 -34.16 -30.53 47.33
CA ALA A 122 -32.71 -30.37 47.26
C ALA A 122 -32.20 -30.46 45.81
N LEU A 123 -32.74 -31.38 45.01
CA LEU A 123 -32.45 -31.52 43.57
C LEU A 123 -32.94 -30.30 42.78
N LEU A 124 -34.13 -29.78 43.07
CA LEU A 124 -34.63 -28.54 42.47
C LEU A 124 -33.83 -27.31 42.92
N ALA A 125 -33.37 -27.27 44.18
CA ALA A 125 -32.47 -26.23 44.65
C ALA A 125 -31.11 -26.30 43.92
N MET A 126 -30.59 -27.51 43.69
CA MET A 126 -29.37 -27.77 42.94
C MET A 126 -29.51 -27.32 41.48
N GLN A 127 -30.61 -27.69 40.83
CA GLN A 127 -30.93 -27.25 39.46
C GLN A 127 -30.92 -25.72 39.36
N ARG A 128 -31.58 -25.01 40.29
CA ARG A 128 -31.61 -23.53 40.32
C ARG A 128 -30.24 -22.90 40.50
N VAL A 129 -29.34 -23.54 41.27
CA VAL A 129 -27.97 -23.05 41.43
C VAL A 129 -27.18 -23.29 40.15
N LEU A 130 -27.25 -24.50 39.58
CA LEU A 130 -26.56 -24.87 38.34
C LEU A 130 -27.01 -24.01 37.13
N ASP A 131 -28.32 -23.80 36.95
CA ASP A 131 -28.87 -22.92 35.89
C ASP A 131 -28.35 -21.48 36.02
N ARG A 132 -28.23 -20.97 37.26
CA ARG A 132 -27.67 -19.64 37.53
C ARG A 132 -26.16 -19.59 37.30
N THR A 133 -25.43 -20.62 37.71
CA THR A 133 -23.99 -20.73 37.45
C THR A 133 -23.70 -20.76 35.96
N MET A 134 -24.48 -21.49 35.15
CA MET A 134 -24.36 -21.43 33.68
C MET A 134 -24.61 -20.02 33.15
N ARG A 135 -25.61 -19.31 33.68
CA ARG A 135 -25.87 -17.92 33.28
C ARG A 135 -24.70 -16.99 33.60
N GLU A 136 -24.11 -17.09 34.78
CA GLU A 136 -22.94 -16.29 35.18
C GLU A 136 -21.70 -16.62 34.33
N ILE A 137 -21.47 -17.91 34.03
CA ILE A 137 -20.39 -18.33 33.11
C ILE A 137 -20.59 -17.71 31.72
N ARG A 138 -21.83 -17.71 31.20
CA ARG A 138 -22.15 -17.05 29.91
C ARG A 138 -21.92 -15.54 29.97
N ILE A 139 -22.34 -14.86 31.04
CA ILE A 139 -22.12 -13.41 31.22
C ILE A 139 -20.62 -13.11 31.25
N PHE A 140 -19.84 -13.88 32.00
CA PHE A 140 -18.39 -13.71 32.09
C PHE A 140 -17.69 -13.96 30.76
N ARG A 141 -18.09 -14.99 30.00
CA ARG A 141 -17.59 -15.24 28.63
C ARG A 141 -17.87 -14.06 27.71
N ASN A 142 -19.09 -13.53 27.73
CA ASN A 142 -19.48 -12.38 26.92
C ASN A 142 -18.66 -11.13 27.29
N GLN A 143 -18.50 -10.84 28.59
CA GLN A 143 -17.67 -9.72 29.06
C GLN A 143 -16.20 -9.87 28.67
N ARG A 144 -15.64 -11.08 28.80
CA ARG A 144 -14.25 -11.37 28.41
C ARG A 144 -14.06 -11.22 26.90
N ASN A 145 -14.98 -11.75 26.10
CA ASN A 145 -14.93 -11.62 24.63
C ASN A 145 -15.07 -10.16 24.18
N GLN A 146 -15.94 -9.39 24.81
CA GLN A 146 -16.07 -7.95 24.56
C GLN A 146 -14.77 -7.21 24.91
N HIS A 147 -14.17 -7.51 26.05
CA HIS A 147 -12.90 -6.89 26.43
C HIS A 147 -11.76 -7.24 25.46
N LYS A 148 -11.66 -8.51 25.04
CA LYS A 148 -10.71 -8.94 24.00
C LYS A 148 -10.94 -8.22 22.68
N LEU A 149 -12.20 -8.03 22.29
CA LEU A 149 -12.58 -7.31 21.07
C LEU A 149 -12.09 -5.86 21.13
N GLU A 150 -12.33 -5.17 22.24
CA GLU A 150 -11.86 -3.80 22.48
C GLU A 150 -10.33 -3.71 22.44
N LEU A 151 -9.62 -4.67 23.05
CA LEU A 151 -8.16 -4.76 23.00
C LEU A 151 -7.64 -4.98 21.57
N CYS A 152 -8.23 -5.92 20.82
CA CYS A 152 -7.89 -6.15 19.41
C CYS A 152 -8.07 -4.88 18.58
N ILE A 153 -9.21 -4.21 18.67
CA ILE A 153 -9.50 -2.97 17.93
C ILE A 153 -8.49 -1.88 18.30
N GLY A 154 -8.24 -1.69 19.60
CA GLY A 154 -7.26 -0.72 20.09
C GLY A 154 -5.84 -1.00 19.59
N HIS A 155 -5.41 -2.26 19.59
CA HIS A 155 -4.10 -2.65 19.10
C HIS A 155 -3.95 -2.48 17.58
N ILE A 156 -4.98 -2.75 16.78
CA ILE A 156 -4.94 -2.49 15.32
C ILE A 156 -4.87 -0.98 15.06
N ARG A 157 -5.68 -0.17 15.75
CA ARG A 157 -5.66 1.30 15.60
C ARG A 157 -4.30 1.91 15.91
N CYS A 158 -3.60 1.33 16.90
CA CYS A 158 -2.25 1.71 17.32
C CYS A 158 -1.12 0.97 16.58
N GLU A 159 -1.43 0.16 15.55
CA GLU A 159 -0.46 -0.57 14.72
C GLU A 159 0.44 -1.54 15.52
N ASN A 160 -0.02 -2.02 16.67
CA ASN A 160 0.69 -3.00 17.49
C ASN A 160 0.28 -4.42 17.12
N TYR A 161 0.65 -4.84 15.91
CA TYR A 161 0.17 -6.07 15.30
C TYR A 161 0.54 -7.34 16.08
N ASP A 162 1.71 -7.38 16.72
CA ASP A 162 2.13 -8.54 17.52
C ASP A 162 1.11 -8.87 18.63
N LYS A 163 0.65 -7.83 19.35
CA LYS A 163 -0.40 -8.00 20.37
C LYS A 163 -1.76 -8.32 19.76
N VAL A 164 -2.08 -7.74 18.58
CA VAL A 164 -3.33 -8.07 17.88
C VAL A 164 -3.39 -9.57 17.60
N TYR A 165 -2.29 -10.16 17.12
CA TYR A 165 -2.27 -11.57 16.78
C TYR A 165 -2.44 -12.48 17.98
N ASP A 166 -1.84 -12.13 19.12
CA ASP A 166 -2.02 -12.86 20.38
C ASP A 166 -3.49 -12.80 20.85
N GLU A 167 -4.07 -11.60 20.89
CA GLU A 167 -5.45 -11.42 21.32
C GLU A 167 -6.44 -12.09 20.37
N TYR A 168 -6.24 -11.95 19.05
CA TYR A 168 -7.13 -12.52 18.04
C TYR A 168 -7.09 -14.06 18.03
N CYS A 169 -5.93 -14.67 18.28
CA CYS A 169 -5.81 -16.13 18.40
C CYS A 169 -6.52 -16.69 19.63
N SER A 170 -6.74 -15.85 20.64
CA SER A 170 -7.38 -16.27 21.88
C SER A 170 -8.92 -16.32 21.77
N PHE A 171 -9.51 -15.92 20.64
CA PHE A 171 -10.96 -16.04 20.43
C PHE A 171 -11.37 -17.48 20.19
N GLU A 172 -12.46 -17.90 20.84
CA GLU A 172 -13.12 -19.20 20.57
C GLU A 172 -13.64 -19.27 19.12
N ASN A 173 -14.08 -18.13 18.55
CA ASN A 173 -14.55 -18.05 17.17
C ASN A 173 -14.17 -16.73 16.49
N GLY A 174 -12.91 -16.61 16.06
CA GLY A 174 -12.36 -15.38 15.46
C GLY A 174 -13.12 -14.91 14.22
N LEU A 175 -13.58 -15.83 13.37
CA LEU A 175 -14.32 -15.50 12.13
C LEU A 175 -15.63 -14.77 12.41
N GLN A 176 -16.34 -15.09 13.50
CA GLN A 176 -17.56 -14.37 13.89
C GLN A 176 -17.28 -12.97 14.43
N GLN A 177 -16.10 -12.74 15.02
CA GLN A 177 -15.70 -11.43 15.54
C GLN A 177 -15.10 -10.52 14.47
N LEU A 178 -14.63 -11.10 13.36
CA LEU A 178 -13.94 -10.37 12.30
C LEU A 178 -14.75 -9.19 11.72
N PRO A 179 -16.06 -9.31 11.40
CA PRO A 179 -16.85 -8.17 10.91
C PRO A 179 -16.88 -7.01 11.91
N LEU A 180 -17.03 -7.30 13.21
CA LEU A 180 -17.07 -6.29 14.26
C LEU A 180 -15.72 -5.57 14.40
N ILE A 181 -14.62 -6.30 14.26
CA ILE A 181 -13.26 -5.71 14.26
C ILE A 181 -13.08 -4.82 13.04
N ILE A 182 -13.45 -5.30 11.85
CA ILE A 182 -13.28 -4.52 10.61
C ILE A 182 -14.15 -3.27 10.65
N GLU A 183 -15.43 -3.38 11.00
CA GLU A 183 -16.33 -2.24 11.16
C GLU A 183 -15.77 -1.19 12.11
N ALA A 184 -15.31 -1.62 13.29
CA ALA A 184 -14.81 -0.72 14.32
C ALA A 184 -13.43 -0.14 13.99
N VAL A 185 -12.58 -0.81 13.21
CA VAL A 185 -11.28 -0.24 12.83
C VAL A 185 -11.40 0.63 11.59
N PHE A 186 -12.11 0.14 10.58
CA PHE A 186 -12.24 0.84 9.30
C PHE A 186 -13.04 2.13 9.48
N GLU A 187 -14.16 2.10 10.22
CA GLU A 187 -15.05 3.26 10.45
C GLU A 187 -15.42 4.01 9.15
N GLN A 188 -15.40 3.32 8.00
CA GLN A 188 -15.53 3.91 6.66
C GLN A 188 -14.49 5.01 6.35
N ASP A 189 -13.37 5.06 7.10
CA ASP A 189 -12.21 5.91 6.83
C ASP A 189 -11.16 5.14 6.03
N MET A 190 -10.91 5.60 4.80
CA MET A 190 -9.89 5.01 3.93
C MET A 190 -8.47 5.04 4.49
N LYS A 191 -8.18 5.92 5.46
CA LYS A 191 -6.87 5.92 6.15
C LYS A 191 -6.69 4.68 7.03
N ASN A 192 -7.77 4.10 7.53
CA ASN A 192 -7.73 2.90 8.36
C ASN A 192 -7.76 1.61 7.54
N LEU A 193 -8.06 1.68 6.23
CA LEU A 193 -8.06 0.51 5.33
C LEU A 193 -6.73 -0.25 5.40
N LEU A 194 -5.62 0.48 5.30
CA LEU A 194 -4.28 -0.12 5.34
C LEU A 194 -4.02 -0.87 6.64
N LYS A 195 -4.47 -0.34 7.79
CA LYS A 195 -4.30 -0.99 9.10
C LYS A 195 -4.99 -2.34 9.15
N VAL A 196 -6.22 -2.41 8.61
CA VAL A 196 -6.98 -3.66 8.51
C VAL A 196 -6.28 -4.63 7.56
N LEU A 197 -5.84 -4.18 6.38
CA LEU A 197 -5.14 -5.02 5.40
C LEU A 197 -3.82 -5.59 5.94
N LEU A 198 -3.03 -4.78 6.66
CA LEU A 198 -1.80 -5.22 7.31
C LEU A 198 -2.08 -6.27 8.39
N PHE A 199 -3.12 -6.08 9.21
CA PHE A 199 -3.57 -7.07 10.17
C PHE A 199 -3.96 -8.39 9.49
N LEU A 200 -4.83 -8.35 8.47
CA LEU A 200 -5.30 -9.55 7.77
C LEU A 200 -4.14 -10.32 7.13
N THR A 201 -3.24 -9.60 6.47
CA THR A 201 -2.09 -10.17 5.75
C THR A 201 -1.06 -10.73 6.70
N GLY A 202 -0.74 -10.02 7.77
CA GLY A 202 0.19 -10.52 8.78
C GLY A 202 -0.37 -11.73 9.51
N TYR A 203 -1.68 -11.75 9.82
CA TYR A 203 -2.33 -12.92 10.41
C TYR A 203 -2.29 -14.14 9.48
N ARG A 204 -2.51 -13.95 8.17
CA ARG A 204 -2.31 -14.98 7.13
C ARG A 204 -0.88 -15.54 7.18
N LYS A 205 0.13 -14.66 7.23
CA LYS A 205 1.56 -15.05 7.23
C LYS A 205 1.97 -15.86 8.46
N LEU A 206 1.23 -15.81 9.57
CA LEU A 206 1.46 -16.67 10.73
C LEU A 206 1.12 -18.16 10.48
N ASN A 207 0.45 -18.49 9.37
CA ASN A 207 0.09 -19.86 8.99
C ASN A 207 -0.66 -20.64 10.08
N LYS A 208 -1.49 -19.94 10.88
CA LYS A 208 -2.35 -20.56 11.91
C LYS A 208 -3.60 -21.20 11.29
N ALA A 209 -4.28 -22.06 12.05
CA ALA A 209 -5.57 -22.62 11.62
C ALA A 209 -6.57 -21.48 11.28
N ASN A 210 -7.30 -21.62 10.17
CA ASN A 210 -8.26 -20.63 9.64
C ASN A 210 -7.68 -19.26 9.27
N SER A 211 -6.35 -19.09 9.24
CA SER A 211 -5.71 -17.82 8.88
C SER A 211 -5.99 -17.40 7.43
N SER A 212 -5.94 -18.33 6.48
CA SER A 212 -6.34 -18.08 5.09
C SER A 212 -7.81 -17.70 4.97
N GLU A 213 -8.70 -18.41 5.67
CA GLU A 213 -10.14 -18.12 5.64
C GLU A 213 -10.46 -16.75 6.25
N THR A 214 -9.77 -16.37 7.32
CA THR A 214 -9.87 -15.05 7.94
C THR A 214 -9.48 -13.95 6.96
N PHE A 215 -8.38 -14.15 6.22
CA PHE A 215 -7.95 -13.20 5.20
C PHE A 215 -9.00 -13.04 4.09
N VAL A 216 -9.48 -14.15 3.52
CA VAL A 216 -10.49 -14.13 2.44
C VAL A 216 -11.79 -13.48 2.91
N ALA A 217 -12.32 -13.90 4.05
CA ALA A 217 -13.54 -13.33 4.62
C ALA A 217 -13.38 -11.83 4.94
N GLY A 218 -12.20 -11.42 5.40
CA GLY A 218 -11.90 -10.01 5.65
C GLY A 218 -11.88 -9.18 4.37
N CYS A 219 -11.26 -9.69 3.29
CA CYS A 219 -11.25 -9.03 1.99
C CYS A 219 -12.65 -8.92 1.37
N GLU A 220 -13.47 -9.97 1.46
CA GLU A 220 -14.86 -9.96 0.99
C GLU A 220 -15.71 -8.95 1.77
N TYR A 221 -15.53 -8.91 3.09
CA TYR A 221 -16.24 -7.96 3.95
C TYR A 221 -15.86 -6.51 3.64
N LEU A 222 -14.56 -6.22 3.49
CA LEU A 222 -14.06 -4.91 3.07
C LEU A 222 -14.60 -4.52 1.69
N LEU A 223 -14.61 -5.44 0.72
CA LEU A 223 -15.19 -5.19 -0.60
C LEU A 223 -16.67 -4.80 -0.48
N HIS A 224 -17.44 -5.53 0.33
CA HIS A 224 -18.85 -5.23 0.52
C HIS A 224 -19.05 -3.83 1.13
N GLN A 225 -18.26 -3.46 2.14
CA GLN A 225 -18.34 -2.12 2.73
C GLN A 225 -17.95 -1.01 1.75
N ILE A 226 -16.92 -1.23 0.93
CA ILE A 226 -16.51 -0.26 -0.10
C ILE A 226 -17.62 -0.11 -1.15
N GLN A 227 -18.28 -1.20 -1.56
CA GLN A 227 -19.37 -1.15 -2.55
C GLN A 227 -20.64 -0.45 -2.03
N GLN A 228 -20.89 -0.51 -0.72
CA GLN A 228 -22.05 0.16 -0.12
C GLN A 228 -21.93 1.70 -0.12
N SER A 229 -20.72 2.24 -0.29
CA SER A 229 -20.47 3.68 -0.34
C SER A 229 -19.95 4.10 -1.71
N SER A 230 -20.72 4.91 -2.43
CA SER A 230 -20.31 5.44 -3.74
C SER A 230 -18.98 6.19 -3.68
N ASP A 231 -18.78 6.94 -2.59
CA ASP A 231 -17.61 7.80 -2.41
C ASP A 231 -16.35 6.96 -2.14
N LEU A 232 -16.49 5.89 -1.36
CA LEU A 232 -15.39 4.96 -1.09
C LEU A 232 -15.06 4.12 -2.33
N PHE A 233 -16.08 3.72 -3.08
CA PHE A 233 -15.89 2.92 -4.27
C PHE A 233 -15.05 3.66 -5.32
N GLU A 234 -15.26 4.97 -5.50
CA GLU A 234 -14.50 5.83 -6.43
C GLU A 234 -13.14 6.29 -5.88
N HIS A 235 -12.84 6.01 -4.60
CA HIS A 235 -11.61 6.46 -3.97
C HIS A 235 -10.39 5.65 -4.46
N PRO A 236 -9.26 6.29 -4.83
CA PRO A 236 -8.08 5.59 -5.38
C PRO A 236 -7.46 4.56 -4.43
N LEU A 237 -7.73 4.68 -3.12
CA LEU A 237 -7.25 3.74 -2.11
C LEU A 237 -7.93 2.37 -2.16
N SER A 238 -9.03 2.20 -2.92
CA SER A 238 -9.57 0.85 -3.19
C SER A 238 -8.56 -0.04 -3.91
N LEU A 239 -7.58 0.55 -4.60
CA LEU A 239 -6.46 -0.16 -5.22
C LEU A 239 -5.58 -0.87 -4.18
N LEU A 240 -5.55 -0.41 -2.92
CA LEU A 240 -4.83 -1.13 -1.85
C LEU A 240 -5.43 -2.52 -1.65
N LEU A 241 -6.76 -2.62 -1.50
CA LEU A 241 -7.43 -3.92 -1.35
C LEU A 241 -7.15 -4.80 -2.58
N TYR A 242 -7.26 -4.25 -3.79
CA TYR A 242 -6.90 -4.97 -5.01
C TYR A 242 -5.46 -5.49 -4.98
N GLY A 243 -4.51 -4.65 -4.58
CA GLY A 243 -3.11 -5.00 -4.53
C GLY A 243 -2.76 -6.10 -3.54
N PHE A 244 -3.32 -6.04 -2.34
CA PHE A 244 -3.17 -7.10 -1.33
C PHE A 244 -3.79 -8.43 -1.79
N VAL A 245 -4.90 -8.38 -2.54
CA VAL A 245 -5.53 -9.58 -3.13
C VAL A 245 -4.66 -10.16 -4.26
N VAL A 246 -4.07 -9.33 -5.12
CA VAL A 246 -3.19 -9.78 -6.20
C VAL A 246 -1.91 -10.40 -5.66
N ASP A 247 -1.23 -9.73 -4.72
CA ASP A 247 -0.02 -10.25 -4.05
C ASP A 247 -0.29 -11.63 -3.42
N SER A 248 -1.43 -11.72 -2.74
CA SER A 248 -1.95 -12.94 -2.16
C SER A 248 -2.21 -14.10 -3.15
N LEU A 249 -2.55 -13.80 -4.40
CA LEU A 249 -2.81 -14.77 -5.47
C LEU A 249 -1.54 -15.17 -6.23
N GLN A 250 -0.50 -14.32 -6.20
CA GLN A 250 0.79 -14.53 -6.86
C GLN A 250 1.82 -15.24 -5.97
N GLU A 251 1.61 -15.26 -4.65
CA GLU A 251 2.49 -15.92 -3.69
C GLU A 251 2.72 -17.40 -4.06
N PRO A 252 3.98 -17.84 -4.28
CA PRO A 252 4.26 -19.18 -4.78
C PRO A 252 3.91 -20.26 -3.73
N PRO A 253 3.37 -21.41 -4.16
CA PRO A 253 2.89 -22.47 -3.25
C PRO A 253 4.00 -23.15 -2.43
N GLU A 254 5.27 -22.86 -2.68
CA GLU A 254 6.39 -23.54 -2.02
C GLU A 254 6.82 -22.86 -0.71
N LEU A 255 6.42 -21.60 -0.47
CA LEU A 255 6.84 -20.80 0.70
C LEU A 255 5.85 -20.78 1.88
N SER A 256 4.69 -21.44 1.75
CA SER A 256 3.74 -21.55 2.85
C SER A 256 3.25 -22.99 3.04
N ILE A 257 3.22 -23.46 4.28
CA ILE A 257 2.50 -24.69 4.67
C ILE A 257 0.97 -24.49 4.43
N ALA A 258 0.54 -23.25 4.18
CA ALA A 258 -0.77 -22.84 3.71
C ALA A 258 -1.01 -23.04 2.19
N SER A 259 -0.09 -23.64 1.44
CA SER A 259 -0.24 -23.97 0.00
C SER A 259 -1.24 -25.07 -0.31
N ARG A 260 -1.97 -25.54 0.69
CA ARG A 260 -3.34 -26.01 0.52
C ARG A 260 -4.32 -24.87 0.79
N MET A 261 -4.19 -23.73 0.09
CA MET A 261 -5.38 -22.92 -0.15
C MET A 261 -6.31 -23.88 -0.88
N LYS A 262 -7.31 -24.42 -0.17
CA LYS A 262 -8.38 -25.19 -0.81
C LYS A 262 -8.79 -24.37 -2.02
N ASP A 263 -8.88 -24.97 -3.21
CA ASP A 263 -9.17 -24.23 -4.45
C ASP A 263 -10.28 -23.18 -4.27
N VAL A 264 -11.26 -23.52 -3.42
CA VAL A 264 -12.32 -22.66 -2.86
C VAL A 264 -11.86 -21.27 -2.37
N PHE A 265 -10.78 -21.13 -1.59
CA PHE A 265 -10.30 -19.82 -1.11
C PHE A 265 -9.66 -18.98 -2.20
N ARG A 266 -8.98 -19.63 -3.15
CA ARG A 266 -8.42 -18.97 -4.32
C ARG A 266 -9.53 -18.45 -5.22
N GLU A 267 -10.54 -19.29 -5.50
CA GLU A 267 -11.73 -18.91 -6.27
C GLU A 267 -12.47 -17.71 -5.64
N ARG A 268 -12.59 -17.69 -4.31
CA ARG A 268 -13.19 -16.54 -3.59
C ARG A 268 -12.38 -15.26 -3.73
N LEU A 269 -11.05 -15.32 -3.59
CA LEU A 269 -10.19 -14.15 -3.83
C LEU A 269 -10.21 -13.71 -5.30
N GLU A 270 -10.34 -14.64 -6.23
CA GLU A 270 -10.52 -14.36 -7.66
C GLU A 270 -11.84 -13.60 -7.92
N CYS A 271 -12.93 -13.95 -7.22
CA CYS A 271 -14.18 -13.18 -7.24
C CYS A 271 -14.02 -11.77 -6.66
N VAL A 272 -13.22 -11.59 -5.60
CA VAL A 272 -12.91 -10.27 -5.05
C VAL A 272 -12.09 -9.45 -6.05
N ARG A 273 -11.06 -10.06 -6.66
CA ARG A 273 -10.21 -9.43 -7.67
C ARG A 273 -11.02 -8.95 -8.87
N SER A 274 -11.90 -9.78 -9.41
CA SER A 274 -12.69 -9.45 -10.60
C SER A 274 -13.65 -8.28 -10.35
N GLN A 275 -14.22 -8.18 -9.15
CA GLN A 275 -15.10 -7.05 -8.78
C GLN A 275 -14.33 -5.74 -8.54
N LEU A 276 -13.03 -5.81 -8.28
CA LEU A 276 -12.17 -4.64 -8.07
C LEU A 276 -11.42 -4.21 -9.33
N ILE A 277 -11.45 -4.95 -10.43
CA ILE A 277 -10.60 -4.71 -11.60
C ILE A 277 -10.73 -3.29 -12.18
N ASP A 278 -11.94 -2.72 -12.13
CA ASP A 278 -12.23 -1.36 -12.62
C ASP A 278 -11.55 -0.27 -11.78
N CYS A 279 -11.05 -0.57 -10.57
CA CYS A 279 -10.28 0.39 -9.77
C CYS A 279 -8.96 0.78 -10.46
N ILE A 280 -8.38 -0.10 -11.29
CA ILE A 280 -7.19 0.22 -12.08
C ILE A 280 -7.53 1.35 -13.06
N GLN A 281 -8.58 1.19 -13.87
CA GLN A 281 -8.94 2.17 -14.88
C GLN A 281 -9.33 3.53 -14.26
N ARG A 282 -10.02 3.49 -13.12
CA ARG A 282 -10.38 4.72 -12.37
C ARG A 282 -9.15 5.41 -11.82
N THR A 283 -8.21 4.67 -11.23
CA THR A 283 -6.93 5.22 -10.75
C THR A 283 -6.11 5.79 -11.90
N VAL A 284 -6.03 5.09 -13.03
CA VAL A 284 -5.39 5.58 -14.26
C VAL A 284 -5.97 6.91 -14.71
N ARG A 285 -7.30 7.05 -14.77
CA ARG A 285 -7.96 8.32 -15.11
C ARG A 285 -7.63 9.43 -14.12
N LEU A 286 -7.54 9.11 -12.82
CA LEU A 286 -7.14 10.08 -11.80
C LEU A 286 -5.68 10.51 -11.98
N ILE A 287 -4.76 9.60 -12.27
CA ILE A 287 -3.37 9.94 -12.60
C ILE A 287 -3.34 10.86 -13.83
N GLN A 288 -4.09 10.52 -14.88
CA GLN A 288 -4.12 11.29 -16.14
C GLN A 288 -4.75 12.69 -16.00
N THR A 289 -5.72 12.89 -15.11
CA THR A 289 -6.53 14.13 -15.07
C THR A 289 -6.37 14.96 -13.80
N LYS A 290 -6.12 14.32 -12.65
CA LYS A 290 -6.06 14.92 -11.31
C LYS A 290 -5.01 14.22 -10.44
N PRO A 291 -3.71 14.27 -10.79
CA PRO A 291 -2.66 13.54 -10.07
C PRO A 291 -2.60 13.88 -8.58
N GLN A 292 -2.98 15.11 -8.18
CA GLN A 292 -3.08 15.53 -6.78
C GLN A 292 -4.04 14.66 -5.93
N ALA A 293 -5.09 14.11 -6.52
CA ALA A 293 -6.02 13.21 -5.82
C ALA A 293 -5.39 11.84 -5.49
N THR A 294 -4.27 11.50 -6.13
CA THR A 294 -3.60 10.20 -5.99
C THR A 294 -2.44 10.22 -4.99
N ILE A 295 -2.13 11.37 -4.38
CA ILE A 295 -1.01 11.53 -3.43
C ILE A 295 -1.08 10.54 -2.27
N ALA A 296 -2.26 10.38 -1.67
CA ALA A 296 -2.44 9.46 -0.55
C ALA A 296 -2.16 8.01 -0.95
N LEU A 297 -2.52 7.62 -2.19
CA LEU A 297 -2.21 6.30 -2.73
C LEU A 297 -0.71 6.16 -3.01
N ALA A 298 -0.09 7.14 -3.66
CA ALA A 298 1.34 7.11 -4.01
C ALA A 298 2.23 6.87 -2.79
N LYS A 299 1.93 7.52 -1.66
CA LYS A 299 2.67 7.36 -0.40
C LYS A 299 2.58 5.96 0.20
N LEU A 300 1.51 5.22 -0.11
CA LEU A 300 1.25 3.88 0.41
C LEU A 300 1.64 2.78 -0.58
N PHE A 301 2.17 3.15 -1.74
CA PHE A 301 2.45 2.18 -2.82
C PHE A 301 3.50 1.15 -2.44
N HIS A 302 4.36 1.43 -1.46
CA HIS A 302 5.34 0.48 -0.94
C HIS A 302 4.74 -0.74 -0.21
N HIS A 303 3.43 -0.76 0.01
CA HIS A 303 2.71 -1.93 0.50
C HIS A 303 2.09 -2.77 -0.62
N ILE A 304 2.21 -2.34 -1.88
CA ILE A 304 1.62 -2.99 -3.05
C ILE A 304 2.75 -3.61 -3.88
N ALA A 305 2.46 -4.73 -4.54
CA ALA A 305 3.35 -5.35 -5.50
C ALA A 305 3.75 -4.38 -6.64
N GLU A 306 5.03 -4.39 -7.02
CA GLU A 306 5.61 -3.50 -8.04
C GLU A 306 4.93 -3.65 -9.40
N GLU A 307 4.43 -4.84 -9.72
CA GLU A 307 3.71 -5.15 -10.96
C GLU A 307 2.49 -4.24 -11.17
N ILE A 308 1.83 -3.83 -10.07
CA ILE A 308 0.67 -2.94 -10.14
C ILE A 308 1.11 -1.52 -10.47
N LEU A 309 2.27 -1.07 -9.96
CA LEU A 309 2.84 0.23 -10.35
C LEU A 309 3.12 0.23 -11.85
N ILE A 310 3.80 -0.82 -12.32
CA ILE A 310 4.16 -0.98 -13.73
C ILE A 310 2.91 -0.95 -14.61
N GLU A 311 1.87 -1.68 -14.24
CA GLU A 311 0.61 -1.73 -14.99
C GLU A 311 -0.11 -0.39 -15.02
N LEU A 312 -0.18 0.30 -13.87
CA LEU A 312 -0.78 1.64 -13.81
C LEU A 312 -0.05 2.64 -14.69
N LEU A 313 1.28 2.65 -14.67
CA LEU A 313 2.07 3.59 -15.46
C LEU A 313 1.93 3.33 -16.95
N LYS A 314 1.95 2.06 -17.39
CA LYS A 314 1.72 1.68 -18.79
C LYS A 314 0.34 2.13 -19.27
N ARG A 315 -0.71 1.86 -18.49
CA ARG A 315 -2.08 2.26 -18.82
C ARG A 315 -2.33 3.75 -18.71
N ALA A 316 -1.65 4.45 -17.80
CA ALA A 316 -1.76 5.90 -17.70
C ALA A 316 -1.08 6.58 -18.88
N TYR A 317 0.02 6.01 -19.38
CA TYR A 317 0.71 6.52 -20.54
C TYR A 317 -0.08 6.27 -21.84
N GLU A 318 -0.52 5.03 -22.10
CA GLU A 318 -1.37 4.62 -23.24
C GLU A 318 -0.99 5.23 -24.60
N GLY A 319 0.31 5.45 -24.84
CA GLY A 319 0.79 6.07 -26.08
C GLY A 319 0.45 7.55 -26.26
N ASP A 320 0.08 8.25 -25.18
CA ASP A 320 -0.18 9.69 -25.20
C ASP A 320 0.82 10.43 -24.30
N VAL A 321 1.81 11.06 -24.94
CA VAL A 321 2.89 11.79 -24.25
C VAL A 321 2.38 12.95 -23.39
N ARG A 322 1.17 13.46 -23.65
CA ARG A 322 0.59 14.58 -22.89
C ARG A 322 0.34 14.22 -21.42
N TYR A 323 0.14 12.94 -21.11
CA TYR A 323 -0.05 12.48 -19.73
C TYR A 323 1.26 12.35 -18.96
N LEU A 324 2.43 12.39 -19.60
CA LEU A 324 3.72 12.15 -18.95
C LEU A 324 3.95 13.08 -17.76
N GLN A 325 3.61 14.37 -17.88
CA GLN A 325 3.75 15.31 -16.76
C GLN A 325 2.90 14.90 -15.56
N ASN A 326 1.63 14.55 -15.77
CA ASN A 326 0.74 14.16 -14.68
C ASN A 326 1.16 12.83 -14.06
N ILE A 327 1.69 11.90 -14.86
CA ILE A 327 2.25 10.64 -14.37
C ILE A 327 3.48 10.91 -13.51
N LEU A 328 4.40 11.77 -13.95
CA LEU A 328 5.59 12.15 -13.18
C LEU A 328 5.23 12.87 -11.86
N GLN A 329 4.15 13.65 -11.83
CA GLN A 329 3.62 14.22 -10.59
C GLN A 329 3.13 13.15 -9.61
N PHE A 330 2.51 12.07 -10.09
CA PHE A 330 2.18 10.92 -9.25
C PHE A 330 3.44 10.22 -8.73
N VAL A 331 4.41 9.98 -9.61
CA VAL A 331 5.70 9.33 -9.27
C VAL A 331 6.44 10.10 -8.19
N ALA A 332 6.48 11.45 -8.27
CA ALA A 332 7.13 12.30 -7.27
C ALA A 332 6.58 12.18 -5.84
N HIS A 333 5.45 11.50 -5.65
CA HIS A 333 4.84 11.24 -4.34
C HIS A 333 5.00 9.81 -3.85
N LEU A 334 5.69 8.95 -4.60
CA LEU A 334 6.05 7.62 -4.14
C LEU A 334 7.00 7.73 -2.94
N SER A 335 6.91 6.77 -2.02
CA SER A 335 7.64 6.82 -0.75
C SER A 335 9.03 6.20 -0.81
N CYS A 336 9.43 5.62 -1.94
CA CYS A 336 10.67 4.87 -2.09
C CYS A 336 11.35 5.19 -3.43
N ILE A 337 12.64 5.54 -3.37
CA ILE A 337 13.46 5.86 -4.56
C ILE A 337 13.48 4.70 -5.57
N ASP A 338 13.46 3.44 -5.10
CA ASP A 338 13.45 2.30 -6.02
C ASP A 338 12.15 2.26 -6.86
N HIS A 339 11.01 2.70 -6.32
CA HIS A 339 9.79 2.85 -7.12
C HIS A 339 9.88 3.99 -8.13
N ASP A 340 10.60 5.07 -7.82
CA ASP A 340 10.86 6.15 -8.79
C ASP A 340 11.69 5.61 -9.95
N ILE A 341 12.74 4.84 -9.66
CA ILE A 341 13.62 4.22 -10.65
C ILE A 341 12.83 3.25 -11.54
N ILE A 342 12.01 2.37 -10.95
CA ILE A 342 11.11 1.49 -11.70
C ILE A 342 10.18 2.31 -12.60
N SER A 343 9.61 3.38 -12.06
CA SER A 343 8.70 4.25 -12.81
C SER A 343 9.37 4.89 -14.02
N TYR A 344 10.57 5.44 -13.86
CA TYR A 344 11.32 6.05 -14.96
C TYR A 344 11.71 5.02 -16.02
N ARG A 345 12.07 3.79 -15.63
CA ARG A 345 12.35 2.71 -16.59
C ARG A 345 11.12 2.34 -17.41
N VAL A 346 9.96 2.22 -16.75
CA VAL A 346 8.69 1.93 -17.44
C VAL A 346 8.34 3.06 -18.40
N LEU A 347 8.41 4.31 -17.94
CA LEU A 347 8.11 5.47 -18.77
C LEU A 347 9.06 5.61 -19.96
N TYR A 348 10.36 5.41 -19.76
CA TYR A 348 11.33 5.39 -20.86
C TYR A 348 10.99 4.32 -21.89
N ALA A 349 10.71 3.09 -21.44
CA ALA A 349 10.36 1.99 -22.34
C ALA A 349 9.04 2.26 -23.10
N GLN A 350 8.06 2.93 -22.47
CA GLN A 350 6.86 3.38 -23.17
C GLN A 350 7.18 4.48 -24.18
N MET A 351 7.99 5.48 -23.83
CA MET A 351 8.42 6.52 -24.77
C MET A 351 9.18 5.94 -25.96
N GLU A 352 10.03 4.95 -25.74
CA GLU A 352 10.73 4.23 -26.80
C GLU A 352 9.76 3.46 -27.69
N HIS A 353 8.83 2.69 -27.09
CA HIS A 353 7.84 1.90 -27.81
C HIS A 353 6.95 2.72 -28.74
N TYR A 354 6.59 3.94 -28.34
CA TYR A 354 5.75 4.85 -29.11
C TYR A 354 6.55 5.93 -29.89
N GLU A 355 7.88 5.78 -30.01
CA GLU A 355 8.76 6.73 -30.73
C GLU A 355 8.73 8.18 -30.19
N HIS A 356 8.42 8.36 -28.92
CA HIS A 356 8.33 9.66 -28.25
C HIS A 356 9.66 10.15 -27.64
N LEU A 357 10.75 9.39 -27.75
CA LEU A 357 12.08 9.79 -27.23
C LEU A 357 12.60 11.12 -27.81
N PHE A 358 12.10 11.51 -28.98
CA PHE A 358 12.48 12.75 -29.66
C PHE A 358 11.43 13.86 -29.54
N GLN A 359 10.42 13.68 -28.68
CA GLN A 359 9.48 14.73 -28.31
C GLN A 359 10.07 15.60 -27.19
N PRO A 360 9.68 16.88 -27.08
CA PRO A 360 10.17 17.79 -26.03
C PRO A 360 10.01 17.24 -24.60
N GLU A 361 8.99 16.42 -24.37
CA GLU A 361 8.66 15.87 -23.06
C GLU A 361 9.73 14.90 -22.52
N ILE A 362 10.70 14.47 -23.34
CA ILE A 362 11.89 13.72 -22.88
C ILE A 362 12.67 14.48 -21.80
N PHE A 363 12.64 15.82 -21.85
CA PHE A 363 13.28 16.66 -20.84
C PHE A 363 12.62 16.57 -19.47
N LEU A 364 11.32 16.26 -19.39
CA LEU A 364 10.62 16.02 -18.12
C LEU A 364 11.20 14.77 -17.43
N LEU A 365 11.25 13.66 -18.16
CA LEU A 365 11.79 12.40 -17.64
C LEU A 365 13.27 12.55 -17.25
N ALA A 366 14.06 13.18 -18.11
CA ALA A 366 15.48 13.40 -17.85
C ALA A 366 15.71 14.33 -16.65
N TYR A 367 14.87 15.35 -16.45
CA TYR A 367 14.92 16.21 -15.28
C TYR A 367 14.58 15.45 -13.99
N CYS A 368 13.52 14.64 -13.99
CA CYS A 368 13.17 13.79 -12.84
C CYS A 368 14.30 12.83 -12.48
N ILE A 369 14.91 12.16 -13.47
CA ILE A 369 16.12 11.33 -13.27
C ILE A 369 17.24 12.14 -12.62
N LYS A 370 17.49 13.38 -13.10
CA LYS A 370 18.50 14.26 -12.50
C LYS A 370 18.21 14.58 -11.04
N GLN A 371 16.95 14.89 -10.69
CA GLN A 371 16.54 15.20 -9.32
C GLN A 371 16.74 13.99 -8.41
N THR A 372 16.24 12.82 -8.79
CA THR A 372 16.39 11.59 -8.00
C THR A 372 17.86 11.23 -7.79
N MET A 373 18.74 11.43 -8.79
CA MET A 373 20.19 11.22 -8.63
C MET A 373 20.86 12.20 -7.64
N GLN A 374 20.24 13.35 -7.35
CA GLN A 374 20.74 14.37 -6.42
C GLN A 374 20.19 14.21 -5.00
N GLU A 375 19.21 13.32 -4.80
CA GLU A 375 18.60 13.08 -3.50
C GLU A 375 19.54 12.33 -2.54
N THR A 376 19.38 12.58 -1.24
CA THR A 376 20.23 12.01 -0.19
C THR A 376 20.19 10.49 -0.12
N GLY A 377 19.08 9.86 -0.53
CA GLY A 377 18.89 8.41 -0.50
C GLY A 377 19.44 7.66 -1.72
N PHE A 378 19.83 8.38 -2.79
CA PHE A 378 20.27 7.75 -4.04
C PHE A 378 21.51 6.88 -3.88
N ALA A 379 22.46 7.30 -3.04
CA ALA A 379 23.71 6.58 -2.83
C ALA A 379 23.51 5.16 -2.27
N THR A 380 22.40 4.94 -1.55
CA THR A 380 22.05 3.67 -0.89
C THR A 380 20.89 2.93 -1.56
N ALA A 381 20.32 3.46 -2.64
CA ALA A 381 19.22 2.83 -3.36
C ALA A 381 19.64 1.50 -3.99
N SER A 382 18.77 0.49 -3.93
CA SER A 382 19.10 -0.85 -4.42
C SER A 382 19.19 -0.87 -5.96
N LEU A 383 18.37 -0.08 -6.63
CA LEU A 383 18.32 0.03 -8.09
C LEU A 383 19.17 1.19 -8.63
N ARG A 384 20.11 1.73 -7.86
CA ARG A 384 21.00 2.84 -8.28
C ARG A 384 21.64 2.60 -9.66
N GLY A 385 22.20 1.41 -9.87
CA GLY A 385 22.86 1.06 -11.13
C GLY A 385 21.90 1.05 -12.33
N ASP A 386 20.60 0.81 -12.10
CA ASP A 386 19.59 0.89 -13.15
C ASP A 386 19.31 2.33 -13.56
N LEU A 387 19.28 3.26 -12.59
CA LEU A 387 19.11 4.68 -12.89
C LEU A 387 20.32 5.25 -13.65
N GLU A 388 21.53 4.84 -13.28
CA GLU A 388 22.76 5.23 -14.01
C GLU A 388 22.75 4.70 -15.45
N ARG A 389 22.31 3.45 -15.67
CA ARG A 389 22.12 2.89 -17.01
C ARG A 389 21.03 3.63 -17.78
N LEU A 390 19.91 3.94 -17.15
CA LEU A 390 18.81 4.68 -17.76
C LEU A 390 19.25 6.08 -18.22
N LYS A 391 20.02 6.79 -17.39
CA LYS A 391 20.64 8.08 -17.78
C LYS A 391 21.51 7.92 -19.03
N ALA A 392 22.29 6.84 -19.14
CA ALA A 392 23.14 6.57 -20.29
C ALA A 392 22.34 6.19 -21.55
N SER A 393 21.12 5.67 -21.41
CA SER A 393 20.21 5.37 -22.52
C SER A 393 19.50 6.60 -23.09
N LEU A 394 19.38 7.69 -22.32
CA LEU A 394 18.80 8.94 -22.82
C LEU A 394 19.61 9.49 -24.02
N PRO A 395 18.98 10.24 -24.94
CA PRO A 395 19.71 10.92 -26.01
C PRO A 395 20.86 11.77 -25.46
N ALA A 396 22.08 11.55 -25.97
CA ALA A 396 23.29 12.16 -25.40
C ALA A 396 23.19 13.69 -25.27
N VAL A 397 22.59 14.36 -26.27
CA VAL A 397 22.42 15.82 -26.25
C VAL A 397 21.46 16.28 -25.14
N VAL A 398 20.42 15.50 -24.82
CA VAL A 398 19.50 15.78 -23.70
C VAL A 398 20.27 15.72 -22.38
N VAL A 399 21.12 14.71 -22.20
CA VAL A 399 22.00 14.60 -21.03
C VAL A 399 22.98 15.77 -20.96
N THR A 400 23.59 16.15 -22.08
CA THR A 400 24.50 17.30 -22.15
C THR A 400 23.80 18.61 -21.77
N ILE A 401 22.59 18.86 -22.26
CA ILE A 401 21.80 20.06 -21.94
C ILE A 401 21.50 20.15 -20.44
N LEU A 402 21.14 19.03 -19.81
CA LEU A 402 20.69 19.02 -18.42
C LEU A 402 21.82 18.94 -17.39
N TRP A 403 22.95 18.29 -17.70
CA TRP A 403 24.04 18.10 -16.72
C TRP A 403 25.24 19.02 -16.94
N ASN A 404 25.45 19.54 -18.14
CA ASN A 404 26.68 20.23 -18.49
C ASN A 404 26.44 21.68 -18.91
N THR A 405 27.54 22.42 -18.96
CA THR A 405 27.59 23.70 -19.64
C THR A 405 27.74 23.47 -21.15
N VAL A 406 27.05 24.26 -21.96
CA VAL A 406 26.93 24.04 -23.40
C VAL A 406 27.24 25.29 -24.23
N THR A 407 27.33 25.09 -25.53
CA THR A 407 27.33 26.12 -26.56
C THR A 407 26.21 25.82 -27.55
N ILE A 408 25.70 26.88 -28.19
CA ILE A 408 24.67 26.78 -29.22
C ILE A 408 25.26 27.31 -30.52
N SER A 409 25.23 26.49 -31.57
CA SER A 409 25.61 26.87 -32.92
C SER A 409 24.44 26.73 -33.89
N ARG A 410 24.53 27.45 -35.00
CA ARG A 410 23.56 27.30 -36.10
C ARG A 410 23.76 25.97 -36.83
N HIS A 411 22.70 25.44 -37.45
CA HIS A 411 22.71 24.21 -38.27
C HIS A 411 23.92 24.14 -39.20
N GLU A 412 24.71 23.06 -39.08
CA GLU A 412 25.92 22.78 -39.88
C GLU A 412 26.95 23.92 -39.95
N SER A 413 26.84 24.90 -39.06
CA SER A 413 27.70 26.08 -39.02
C SER A 413 28.64 26.03 -37.82
N ARG A 414 29.85 26.56 -37.99
CA ARG A 414 30.81 26.79 -36.89
C ARG A 414 30.53 28.10 -36.13
N ILE A 415 29.42 28.78 -36.46
CA ILE A 415 29.02 30.04 -35.85
C ILE A 415 28.22 29.78 -34.57
N LEU A 416 28.71 30.31 -33.46
CA LEU A 416 28.19 30.14 -32.10
C LEU A 416 27.43 31.38 -31.64
N LEU A 417 26.37 31.21 -30.84
CA LEU A 417 25.72 32.31 -30.13
C LEU A 417 26.68 32.95 -29.12
N LYS A 418 26.76 34.28 -29.13
CA LYS A 418 27.66 35.08 -28.30
C LYS A 418 26.87 36.10 -27.49
N PHE A 419 27.02 35.99 -26.17
CA PHE A 419 26.35 36.84 -25.19
C PHE A 419 27.34 37.90 -24.68
N SER A 420 27.17 39.15 -25.09
CA SER A 420 28.19 40.19 -24.87
C SER A 420 28.00 41.00 -23.59
N ALA A 421 26.78 41.48 -23.30
CA ALA A 421 26.43 42.23 -22.10
C ALA A 421 24.91 42.23 -21.87
N ILE A 422 24.47 42.56 -20.66
CA ILE A 422 23.05 42.78 -20.34
C ILE A 422 22.52 43.98 -21.14
N GLY A 423 21.30 43.88 -21.65
CA GLY A 423 20.63 44.91 -22.45
C GLY A 423 21.20 45.07 -23.87
N ARG A 424 22.09 44.18 -24.31
CA ARG A 424 22.61 44.13 -25.68
C ARG A 424 22.02 42.94 -26.42
N ASP A 425 22.01 43.04 -27.75
CA ASP A 425 21.58 41.97 -28.64
C ASP A 425 22.53 40.76 -28.56
N VAL A 426 21.97 39.60 -28.88
CA VAL A 426 22.74 38.36 -29.01
C VAL A 426 23.45 38.37 -30.35
N GLY A 427 24.77 38.30 -30.29
CA GLY A 427 25.61 38.25 -31.49
C GLY A 427 26.06 36.83 -31.80
N PHE A 428 26.97 36.74 -32.76
CA PHE A 428 27.58 35.49 -33.18
C PHE A 428 29.11 35.54 -33.05
N SER A 429 29.75 34.39 -32.82
CA SER A 429 31.21 34.24 -32.88
C SER A 429 31.63 33.00 -33.65
N ARG A 430 32.82 33.03 -34.26
CA ARG A 430 33.39 31.91 -35.04
C ARG A 430 34.40 31.07 -34.25
N TYR A 431 34.67 31.47 -33.00
CA TYR A 431 35.59 30.80 -32.09
C TYR A 431 34.92 30.61 -30.75
N ILE A 432 35.33 29.55 -30.04
CA ILE A 432 34.86 29.24 -28.69
C ILE A 432 35.51 30.22 -27.72
N ALA A 433 34.68 30.94 -26.98
CA ALA A 433 35.08 31.84 -25.91
C ALA A 433 34.13 31.70 -24.72
N ASP A 434 34.52 32.24 -23.56
CA ASP A 434 33.68 32.21 -22.35
C ASP A 434 32.32 32.92 -22.58
N LYS A 435 32.23 33.86 -23.54
CA LYS A 435 30.98 34.53 -23.95
C LYS A 435 29.99 33.63 -24.71
N ASN A 436 30.40 32.42 -25.09
CA ASN A 436 29.54 31.41 -25.72
C ASN A 436 29.02 30.38 -24.72
N ARG A 437 29.49 30.47 -23.47
CA ARG A 437 29.18 29.54 -22.40
C ARG A 437 27.76 29.72 -21.90
N ILE A 438 26.94 28.68 -22.01
CA ILE A 438 25.52 28.70 -21.69
C ILE A 438 25.18 27.56 -20.73
N GLU A 439 24.25 27.80 -19.82
CA GLU A 439 23.62 26.76 -19.02
C GLU A 439 22.09 26.84 -19.19
N PHE A 440 21.45 25.68 -19.25
CA PHE A 440 20.00 25.58 -19.31
C PHE A 440 19.49 25.32 -17.90
N ASP A 441 18.83 26.33 -17.32
CA ASP A 441 18.22 26.22 -15.99
C ASP A 441 16.79 25.69 -16.17
N PRO A 442 16.48 24.44 -15.74
CA PRO A 442 15.15 23.86 -15.95
C PRO A 442 14.09 24.56 -15.09
N LEU A 443 12.90 24.73 -15.65
CA LEU A 443 11.70 25.26 -15.01
C LEU A 443 10.53 24.30 -15.26
N GLU A 444 9.48 24.39 -14.45
CA GLU A 444 8.28 23.53 -14.58
C GLU A 444 8.65 22.06 -14.72
N GLU A 445 9.50 21.56 -13.82
CA GLU A 445 9.95 20.16 -13.80
C GLU A 445 10.65 19.70 -15.11
N GLY A 446 11.26 20.64 -15.84
CA GLY A 446 11.97 20.36 -17.10
C GLY A 446 11.13 20.56 -18.35
N ASN A 447 9.89 21.05 -18.24
CA ASN A 447 9.04 21.36 -19.39
C ASN A 447 9.59 22.54 -20.21
N CYS A 448 10.27 23.47 -19.56
CA CYS A 448 10.90 24.62 -20.20
C CYS A 448 12.19 25.03 -19.46
N PHE A 449 12.93 25.97 -20.06
CA PHE A 449 14.25 26.37 -19.59
C PHE A 449 14.39 27.88 -19.55
N ARG A 450 15.22 28.39 -18.62
CA ARG A 450 15.91 29.65 -18.83
C ARG A 450 17.27 29.37 -19.47
N ILE A 451 17.60 30.16 -20.48
CA ILE A 451 18.91 30.06 -21.15
C ILE A 451 19.82 31.11 -20.51
N ARG A 452 20.77 30.65 -19.68
CA ARG A 452 21.67 31.48 -18.90
C ARG A 452 23.01 31.64 -19.59
N ALA A 453 23.40 32.87 -19.89
CA ALA A 453 24.73 33.19 -20.38
C ALA A 453 25.71 33.32 -19.20
N CYS A 454 26.62 32.35 -19.04
CA CYS A 454 27.44 32.22 -17.84
C CYS A 454 28.39 33.41 -17.62
N ALA A 455 29.00 33.95 -18.68
CA ALA A 455 30.01 35.02 -18.57
C ALA A 455 29.46 36.35 -18.04
N ILE A 456 28.18 36.64 -18.32
CA ILE A 456 27.52 37.89 -17.94
C ILE A 456 26.40 37.67 -16.91
N ASN A 457 26.15 36.41 -16.54
CA ASN A 457 25.09 35.96 -15.66
C ASN A 457 23.73 36.59 -15.99
N GLY A 458 23.41 36.62 -17.29
CA GLY A 458 22.17 37.16 -17.84
C GLY A 458 21.34 36.06 -18.50
N PHE A 459 20.06 36.35 -18.74
CA PHE A 459 19.10 35.40 -19.28
C PHE A 459 18.57 35.87 -20.62
N LEU A 460 18.49 34.95 -21.58
CA LEU A 460 17.85 35.18 -22.86
C LEU A 460 16.34 35.32 -22.67
N GLY A 461 15.74 36.34 -23.26
CA GLY A 461 14.31 36.54 -23.32
C GLY A 461 13.87 37.23 -24.59
N GLU A 462 12.57 37.41 -24.73
CA GLU A 462 11.94 38.10 -25.85
C GLU A 462 11.66 39.57 -25.50
N SER A 463 12.09 40.48 -26.37
CA SER A 463 11.56 41.85 -26.38
C SER A 463 10.19 41.86 -27.04
N GLY A 464 9.33 42.80 -26.66
CA GLY A 464 8.06 43.03 -27.36
C GLY A 464 8.21 43.51 -28.81
N THR A 465 9.42 43.53 -29.37
CA THR A 465 9.74 43.99 -30.74
C THR A 465 10.16 42.84 -31.67
N GLY A 466 10.02 41.58 -31.24
CA GLY A 466 10.44 40.41 -32.04
C GLY A 466 11.95 40.19 -32.08
N LEU A 467 12.70 40.84 -31.16
CA LEU A 467 14.15 40.68 -31.01
C LEU A 467 14.48 39.97 -29.69
N PRO A 468 15.52 39.14 -29.65
CA PRO A 468 16.00 38.56 -28.41
C PRO A 468 16.75 39.60 -27.58
N ILE A 469 16.52 39.61 -26.28
CA ILE A 469 17.19 40.49 -25.32
C ILE A 469 17.86 39.68 -24.21
N ILE A 470 18.91 40.25 -23.63
CA ILE A 470 19.55 39.71 -22.43
C ILE A 470 19.16 40.55 -21.21
N ALA A 471 18.42 39.95 -20.29
CA ALA A 471 18.08 40.56 -19.01
C ALA A 471 19.05 40.12 -17.89
N SER A 472 19.07 40.89 -16.82
CA SER A 472 19.86 40.57 -15.63
C SER A 472 19.26 39.40 -14.84
N LYS A 473 20.06 38.86 -13.91
CA LYS A 473 19.59 37.81 -12.98
C LYS A 473 18.42 38.19 -12.07
N SER A 474 18.15 39.49 -11.91
CA SER A 474 17.05 39.97 -11.08
C SER A 474 15.68 39.78 -11.74
N GLU A 475 15.65 39.35 -13.00
CA GLU A 475 14.41 39.06 -13.72
C GLU A 475 13.66 37.88 -13.11
N SER A 476 12.36 38.09 -12.86
CA SER A 476 11.50 37.14 -12.16
C SER A 476 11.42 35.78 -12.85
N LEU A 477 11.47 34.71 -12.05
CA LEU A 477 11.22 33.33 -12.51
C LEU A 477 9.80 33.15 -13.06
N SER A 478 8.84 33.99 -12.66
CA SER A 478 7.46 33.96 -13.15
C SER A 478 7.28 34.54 -14.55
N ASN A 479 8.28 35.25 -15.10
CA ASN A 479 8.14 35.92 -16.39
C ASN A 479 8.30 34.93 -17.55
N ALA A 480 7.18 34.61 -18.21
CA ALA A 480 7.14 33.65 -19.32
C ALA A 480 8.00 34.08 -20.54
N LYS A 481 8.30 35.37 -20.72
CA LYS A 481 9.13 35.87 -21.84
C LYS A 481 10.59 35.41 -21.77
N PHE A 482 11.05 34.93 -20.60
CA PHE A 482 12.40 34.41 -20.38
C PHE A 482 12.43 32.88 -20.25
N ARG A 483 11.35 32.23 -20.69
CA ARG A 483 11.21 30.77 -20.70
C ARG A 483 11.20 30.26 -22.13
N TRP A 484 11.91 29.17 -22.35
CA TRP A 484 12.14 28.61 -23.68
C TRP A 484 11.83 27.11 -23.68
N LYS A 485 11.10 26.64 -24.68
CA LYS A 485 10.91 25.22 -24.98
C LYS A 485 11.93 24.81 -26.04
N LEU A 486 12.63 23.71 -25.80
CA LEU A 486 13.51 23.08 -26.79
C LEU A 486 12.71 22.00 -27.50
N ILE A 487 12.54 22.14 -28.81
CA ILE A 487 11.83 21.19 -29.64
C ILE A 487 12.86 20.40 -30.44
N PRO A 488 13.08 19.11 -30.12
CA PRO A 488 14.04 18.32 -30.86
C PRO A 488 13.62 18.16 -32.33
N VAL A 489 14.60 18.16 -33.22
CA VAL A 489 14.43 17.85 -34.64
C VAL A 489 15.58 16.96 -35.08
N VAL A 490 15.33 16.07 -36.04
CA VAL A 490 16.33 15.12 -36.56
C VAL A 490 16.94 14.28 -35.42
N GLY A 491 16.11 13.55 -34.67
CA GLY A 491 16.60 12.60 -33.64
C GLY A 491 17.39 13.25 -32.50
N CYS A 492 17.05 14.48 -32.09
CA CYS A 492 17.79 15.30 -31.12
C CYS A 492 19.18 15.79 -31.56
N GLU A 493 19.52 15.73 -32.85
CA GLU A 493 20.75 16.34 -33.37
C GLU A 493 20.69 17.87 -33.34
N PHE A 494 19.50 18.43 -33.59
CA PHE A 494 19.24 19.85 -33.55
C PHE A 494 17.95 20.16 -32.79
N PHE A 495 17.75 21.43 -32.45
CA PHE A 495 16.59 21.90 -31.72
C PHE A 495 16.04 23.18 -32.35
N ARG A 496 14.72 23.32 -32.40
CA ARG A 496 14.08 24.64 -32.47
C ARG A 496 13.96 25.19 -31.05
N VAL A 497 14.25 26.47 -30.89
CA VAL A 497 14.16 27.17 -29.60
C VAL A 497 12.94 28.07 -29.64
N GLN A 498 11.89 27.72 -28.91
CA GLN A 498 10.60 28.42 -28.92
C GLN A 498 10.39 29.19 -27.63
N ASN A 499 9.95 30.46 -27.71
CA ASN A 499 9.58 31.23 -26.55
C ASN A 499 8.25 30.72 -25.97
N TYR A 500 8.18 30.55 -24.65
CA TYR A 500 7.01 29.99 -23.98
C TYR A 500 5.80 30.95 -24.00
N ALA A 501 6.03 32.26 -23.92
CA ALA A 501 4.95 33.25 -23.84
C ALA A 501 4.28 33.53 -25.20
N SER A 502 5.09 33.73 -26.24
CA SER A 502 4.61 34.11 -27.57
C SER A 502 4.43 32.92 -28.51
N GLY A 503 5.06 31.79 -28.23
CA GLY A 503 5.18 30.67 -29.17
C GLY A 503 6.13 30.96 -30.34
N ALA A 504 6.81 32.12 -30.37
CA ALA A 504 7.72 32.48 -31.44
C ALA A 504 9.01 31.65 -31.41
N VAL A 505 9.51 31.28 -32.59
CA VAL A 505 10.73 30.48 -32.75
C VAL A 505 11.92 31.38 -33.03
N LEU A 506 13.03 31.07 -32.37
CA LEU A 506 14.32 31.72 -32.56
C LEU A 506 14.93 31.29 -33.89
N TYR A 507 15.28 32.26 -34.74
CA TYR A 507 15.97 32.00 -36.00
C TYR A 507 17.02 33.08 -36.28
N SER A 508 18.02 32.74 -37.10
CA SER A 508 18.99 33.70 -37.61
C SER A 508 18.54 34.27 -38.95
N GLN A 509 18.73 35.57 -39.15
CA GLN A 509 18.51 36.22 -40.43
C GLN A 509 19.78 36.89 -40.90
N ILE A 510 20.09 36.72 -42.18
CA ILE A 510 21.08 37.51 -42.88
C ILE A 510 20.31 38.68 -43.51
N PRO A 511 20.66 39.95 -43.21
CA PRO A 511 20.04 41.11 -43.83
C PRO A 511 20.10 41.02 -45.36
N CYS A 512 18.97 41.21 -46.04
CA CYS A 512 18.85 41.06 -47.50
C CYS A 512 19.58 42.13 -48.32
N GLU A 513 20.18 43.14 -47.70
CA GLU A 513 20.86 44.25 -48.42
C GLU A 513 22.26 43.89 -48.92
N GLU A 514 22.82 42.73 -48.52
CA GLU A 514 24.10 42.25 -49.01
C GLU A 514 23.89 41.35 -50.23
N SER A 515 24.01 41.94 -51.43
CA SER A 515 23.86 41.23 -52.73
C SER A 515 24.89 40.12 -52.99
N GLN A 516 25.86 39.95 -52.09
CA GLN A 516 26.80 38.83 -52.05
C GLN A 516 26.93 38.38 -50.60
N TYR A 517 26.35 37.23 -50.26
CA TYR A 517 26.54 36.63 -48.94
C TYR A 517 28.02 36.28 -48.78
N ASP A 518 28.70 37.01 -47.89
CA ASP A 518 30.03 36.65 -47.44
C ASP A 518 29.91 36.06 -46.05
N PHE A 519 30.08 34.74 -45.97
CA PHE A 519 30.06 33.99 -44.70
C PHE A 519 30.97 34.62 -43.62
N TYR A 520 32.02 35.36 -44.00
CA TYR A 520 32.96 36.03 -43.10
C TYR A 520 32.56 37.47 -42.73
N ASN A 521 31.80 38.18 -43.55
CA ASN A 521 31.53 39.62 -43.39
C ASN A 521 30.05 39.97 -43.17
N SER A 522 29.12 39.10 -43.53
CA SER A 522 27.68 39.32 -43.32
C SER A 522 27.31 39.32 -41.83
N GLN A 523 26.67 40.40 -41.37
CA GLN A 523 26.18 40.51 -39.98
C GLN A 523 24.90 39.68 -39.82
N GLU A 524 25.03 38.45 -39.32
CA GLU A 524 23.88 37.66 -38.88
C GLU A 524 23.23 38.29 -37.64
N ILE A 525 21.89 38.38 -37.64
CA ILE A 525 21.10 38.89 -36.53
C ILE A 525 20.11 37.81 -36.08
N LEU A 526 19.91 37.73 -34.77
CA LEU A 526 18.99 36.79 -34.16
C LEU A 526 17.60 37.42 -34.04
N HIS A 527 16.56 36.72 -34.47
CA HIS A 527 15.18 37.20 -34.51
C HIS A 527 14.20 36.16 -33.95
N LEU A 528 12.99 36.61 -33.66
CA LEU A 528 11.86 35.76 -33.27
C LEU A 528 10.72 35.90 -34.27
N THR A 529 10.13 34.79 -34.68
CA THR A 529 8.97 34.78 -35.57
C THR A 529 7.97 33.71 -35.19
N GLY A 530 6.68 34.02 -35.27
CA GLY A 530 5.60 33.04 -35.21
C GLY A 530 5.23 32.45 -36.58
N SER A 531 5.86 32.92 -37.66
CA SER A 531 5.54 32.50 -39.04
C SER A 531 6.48 31.38 -39.51
N GLU A 532 5.93 30.18 -39.69
CA GLU A 532 6.66 29.02 -40.27
C GLU A 532 7.22 29.32 -41.68
N ARG A 533 6.65 30.26 -42.43
CA ARG A 533 7.16 30.62 -43.77
C ARG A 533 8.57 31.21 -43.75
N SER A 534 8.98 31.76 -42.60
CA SER A 534 10.31 32.36 -42.42
C SER A 534 11.35 31.34 -41.90
N LEU A 535 10.90 30.14 -41.53
CA LEU A 535 11.73 29.13 -40.88
C LEU A 535 12.21 28.08 -41.88
N THR A 536 13.50 27.84 -41.88
CA THR A 536 14.17 26.77 -42.62
C THR A 536 15.09 26.01 -41.67
N ALA A 537 15.49 24.78 -42.04
CA ALA A 537 16.48 24.04 -41.26
C ALA A 537 17.76 24.86 -41.06
N GLN A 538 18.22 25.55 -42.11
CA GLN A 538 19.44 26.34 -42.06
C GLN A 538 19.39 27.52 -41.10
N ASN A 539 18.22 28.10 -40.82
CA ASN A 539 18.14 29.33 -40.03
C ASN A 539 17.51 29.17 -38.65
N SER A 540 16.78 28.07 -38.41
CA SER A 540 16.00 27.87 -37.18
C SER A 540 16.39 26.62 -36.39
N TYR A 541 17.27 25.78 -36.93
CA TYR A 541 17.80 24.61 -36.22
C TYR A 541 19.10 24.97 -35.53
N TRP A 542 19.14 24.66 -34.24
CA TRP A 542 20.23 24.98 -33.34
C TRP A 542 20.90 23.68 -32.88
N LYS A 543 22.20 23.57 -33.09
CA LYS A 543 23.02 22.48 -32.58
C LYS A 543 23.53 22.85 -31.20
N ILE A 544 23.29 21.98 -30.22
CA ILE A 544 23.71 22.19 -28.83
C ILE A 544 24.78 21.16 -28.51
N VAL A 545 25.95 21.63 -28.06
CA VAL A 545 27.09 20.77 -27.74
C VAL A 545 27.75 21.20 -26.45
N GLU A 546 28.40 20.26 -25.77
CA GLU A 546 29.14 20.55 -24.54
C GLU A 546 30.22 21.61 -24.76
N TYR A 547 30.30 22.57 -23.83
CA TYR A 547 31.35 23.58 -23.83
C TYR A 547 32.68 22.93 -23.43
N SER A 548 33.49 22.54 -24.41
CA SER A 548 34.87 22.12 -24.17
C SER A 548 35.83 23.26 -24.47
N ARG A 549 36.41 23.85 -23.41
CA ARG A 549 37.61 24.67 -23.55
C ARG A 549 38.76 23.70 -23.63
N ARG A 550 39.20 23.30 -24.84
CA ARG A 550 40.45 22.52 -25.01
C ARG A 550 41.52 23.15 -24.12
N SER A 551 41.92 22.47 -23.05
CA SER A 551 42.99 22.96 -22.21
C SER A 551 44.25 22.90 -23.06
N ARG A 552 44.78 24.07 -23.42
CA ARG A 552 46.19 24.18 -23.77
C ARG A 552 46.99 24.03 -22.48
N THR A 553 47.05 22.82 -21.95
CA THR A 553 48.04 22.41 -20.97
C THR A 553 48.77 21.24 -21.60
N GLY A 554 49.97 21.52 -22.07
CA GLY A 554 50.83 20.52 -22.68
C GLY A 554 51.18 19.41 -21.69
N SER A 555 50.99 18.17 -22.12
CA SER A 555 51.91 17.07 -21.86
C SER A 555 51.86 16.16 -23.08
N GLY A 556 53.01 15.91 -23.69
CA GLY A 556 53.13 15.08 -24.88
C GLY A 556 52.60 13.66 -24.64
N GLY A 557 51.92 13.13 -25.66
CA GLY A 557 51.41 11.77 -25.71
C GLY A 557 50.75 11.56 -27.06
N SER A 558 51.49 10.95 -27.98
CA SER A 558 51.12 10.58 -29.34
C SER A 558 49.82 9.77 -29.43
N GLY A 559 48.94 10.13 -30.36
CA GLY A 559 47.79 9.29 -30.75
C GLY A 559 46.68 10.04 -31.51
N GLU A 560 46.90 10.28 -32.80
CA GLU A 560 45.94 10.40 -33.91
C GLU A 560 44.61 11.16 -33.70
N GLY A 561 44.56 12.36 -34.28
CA GLY A 561 43.32 13.13 -34.46
C GLY A 561 43.54 14.53 -35.03
N GLU A 562 44.59 14.74 -35.83
CA GLU A 562 44.77 15.98 -36.58
C GLU A 562 43.84 15.97 -37.80
N CYS A 563 42.65 16.57 -37.66
CA CYS A 563 41.81 16.90 -38.80
C CYS A 563 42.45 18.08 -39.53
N ARG A 564 43.26 17.78 -40.57
CA ARG A 564 43.78 18.77 -41.53
C ARG A 564 42.64 19.41 -42.30
N ILE A 565 42.81 20.70 -42.55
CA ILE A 565 41.98 21.53 -43.42
C ILE A 565 42.09 21.00 -44.85
N LEU A 566 40.95 20.79 -45.51
CA LEU A 566 40.78 20.94 -46.96
C LEU A 566 39.76 22.05 -47.20
#